data_AF-A0A9D4QZ90-F1
#
_entry.id   AF-A0A9D4QZ90-F1
#
_cell.length_a   1.000
_cell.length_b   1.000
_cell.length_c   1.000
_cell.angle_alpha   90.00
_cell.angle_beta   90.00
_cell.angle_gamma   90.00
#
_symmetry.space_group_name_H-M   'P 1'
#
loop_
_entity.id
_entity.type
_entity.pdbx_description
1 polymer ?
#
loop_
_entity_poly.entity_id
_entity_poly.type
_entity_poly.pdbx_seq_one_letter_code
_entity_poly.pdbx_strand_id
1 'polypeptide(L)' 'MIADPLLNITDVRLVDEPGPNVGRVEIVVDGVYGTICDSNFDYNDADMICKSVNF' A
#
# COMPACT_ATOMS: atom_id res chain seq x y z
N MET A 1 -5.69 7.66 0.24
CA MET A 1 -6.16 6.87 -0.94
C MET A 1 -6.45 5.42 -0.60
N ILE A 2 -5.82 4.88 0.44
CA ILE A 2 -5.96 3.48 0.87
C ILE A 2 -7.14 3.32 1.83
N ALA A 3 -7.57 4.42 2.46
CA ALA A 3 -8.79 4.52 3.26
C ALA A 3 -10.07 4.80 2.46
N ASP A 4 -10.03 4.69 1.12
CA ASP A 4 -11.24 4.85 0.31
C ASP A 4 -12.17 3.64 0.53
N PRO A 5 -13.39 3.84 1.07
CA PRO A 5 -14.32 2.74 1.36
C PRO A 5 -14.86 2.05 0.10
N LEU A 6 -14.62 2.60 -1.10
CA LEU A 6 -15.01 2.01 -2.38
C LEU A 6 -13.96 1.05 -2.95
N LEU A 7 -12.73 1.06 -2.42
CA LEU A 7 -11.63 0.23 -2.87
C LEU A 7 -11.60 -1.08 -2.07
N ASN A 8 -11.79 -2.20 -2.76
CA ASN A 8 -11.67 -3.53 -2.16
C ASN A 8 -10.21 -3.99 -2.16
N ILE A 9 -9.46 -3.56 -1.14
CA ILE A 9 -8.05 -3.90 -0.96
C ILE A 9 -7.94 -5.22 -0.20
N THR A 10 -7.34 -6.23 -0.82
CA THR A 10 -7.23 -7.59 -0.24
C THR A 10 -5.81 -7.99 0.15
N ASP A 11 -4.81 -7.29 -0.36
CA ASP A 11 -3.41 -7.54 -0.08
C ASP A 11 -2.57 -6.27 -0.32
N VAL A 12 -1.47 -6.15 0.42
CA VAL A 12 -0.51 -5.05 0.36
C VAL A 12 0.89 -5.62 0.45
N ARG A 13 1.78 -5.18 -0.45
CA ARG A 13 3.20 -5.57 -0.43
C ARG A 13 4.13 -4.41 -0.70
N LEU A 14 5.34 -4.53 -0.16
CA LEU A 14 6.46 -3.66 -0.47
C LEU A 14 7.36 -4.37 -1.50
N VAL A 15 7.69 -3.67 -2.59
CA VAL A 15 8.52 -4.20 -3.68
C VAL A 15 9.71 -3.29 -3.99
N ASP A 16 10.66 -3.81 -4.76
CA ASP A 16 11.82 -3.12 -5.35
C ASP A 16 12.91 -2.63 -4.38
N GLU A 17 12.80 -2.94 -3.10
CA GLU A 17 13.83 -2.60 -2.10
C GLU A 17 14.29 -3.86 -1.34
N PRO A 18 15.57 -3.90 -0.89
CA PRO A 18 16.13 -5.07 -0.22
C PRO A 18 15.68 -5.24 1.25
N GLY A 19 14.97 -4.25 1.81
CA GLY A 19 14.49 -4.25 3.19
C GLY A 19 13.05 -4.75 3.31
N PRO A 20 12.68 -5.41 4.42
CA PRO A 20 11.31 -5.89 4.60
C PRO A 20 10.31 -4.77 4.95
N ASN A 21 10.81 -3.60 5.34
CA ASN A 21 10.04 -2.45 5.84
C ASN A 21 10.18 -1.19 4.96
N VAL A 22 10.77 -1.33 3.77
CA VAL A 22 10.95 -0.23 2.81
C VAL A 22 10.66 -0.78 1.42
N GLY A 23 10.01 0.00 0.57
CA GLY A 23 9.71 -0.39 -0.80
C GLY A 23 8.65 0.49 -1.44
N ARG A 24 8.46 0.30 -2.75
CA ARG A 24 7.26 0.81 -3.41
C ARG A 24 6.07 -0.01 -2.93
N VAL A 25 4.98 0.68 -2.64
CA VAL A 25 3.73 0.04 -2.25
C VAL A 25 2.99 -0.46 -3.48
N GLU A 26 2.63 -1.74 -3.47
CA GLU A 26 1.66 -2.31 -4.39
C GLU A 26 0.47 -2.88 -3.61
N ILE A 27 -0.73 -2.63 -4.13
CA ILE A 27 -1.99 -3.06 -3.53
C ILE A 27 -2.77 -3.93 -4.51
N VAL A 28 -3.53 -4.89 -3.98
CA VAL A 28 -4.46 -5.70 -4.78
C VAL A 28 -5.85 -5.11 -4.69
N VAL A 29 -6.38 -4.64 -5.82
CA VAL A 29 -7.74 -4.14 -5.99
C VAL A 29 -8.46 -5.05 -6.99
N ASP A 30 -9.59 -5.61 -6.58
CA ASP A 30 -10.40 -6.51 -7.42
C ASP A 30 -9.59 -7.67 -8.04
N GLY A 31 -8.61 -8.18 -7.28
CA GLY A 31 -7.74 -9.28 -7.69
C GLY A 31 -6.57 -8.88 -8.60
N VAL A 32 -6.36 -7.58 -8.84
CA VAL A 32 -5.29 -7.07 -9.71
C VAL A 32 -4.34 -6.20 -8.89
N TYR A 33 -3.02 -6.42 -9.04
CA TYR A 33 -2.01 -5.56 -8.45
C TYR A 33 -1.92 -4.23 -9.19
N GLY A 34 -1.85 -3.14 -8.43
CA GLY A 34 -1.63 -1.80 -8.94
C GLY A 34 -0.76 -0.96 -8.01
N THR A 35 -0.35 0.20 -8.51
CA THR A 35 0.41 1.20 -7.75
C THR A 35 -0.49 2.32 -7.25
N ILE A 36 -0.05 3.00 -6.20
CA ILE A 36 -0.73 4.16 -5.63
C ILE A 36 -0.26 5.43 -6.33
N CYS A 37 -1.18 6.35 -6.63
CA CYS A 37 -0.84 7.67 -7.15
C CYS A 37 -0.32 8.56 -6.01
N ASP A 38 0.83 9.21 -6.20
CA ASP A 38 1.53 9.98 -5.17
C ASP A 38 0.77 11.23 -4.69
N SER A 39 -0.13 11.77 -5.51
CA SER A 39 -0.71 13.10 -5.33
C SER A 39 -1.59 13.24 -4.08
N ASN A 40 -2.08 12.11 -3.53
CA ASN A 40 -2.85 12.04 -2.29
C ASN A 40 -2.33 10.96 -1.34
N PHE A 41 -1.08 10.51 -1.54
CA PHE A 41 -0.43 9.55 -0.67
C PHE A 41 0.35 10.32 0.39
N ASP A 42 -0.08 10.22 1.65
CA ASP A 42 0.51 10.95 2.77
C ASP A 42 1.08 10.02 3.85
N TYR A 43 1.61 10.61 4.92
CA TYR A 43 2.17 9.86 6.04
C TYR A 43 1.15 8.96 6.76
N ASN A 44 -0.15 9.30 6.72
CA ASN A 44 -1.18 8.47 7.34
C ASN A 44 -1.41 7.20 6.52
N ASP A 45 -1.47 7.32 5.19
CA ASP A 45 -1.52 6.17 4.28
C ASP A 45 -0.27 5.26 4.50
N ALA A 46 0.93 5.85 4.60
CA ALA A 46 2.16 5.10 4.85
C ALA A 46 2.20 4.38 6.21
N ASP A 47 1.78 5.05 7.29
CA ASP A 47 1.70 4.47 8.64
C ASP A 47 0.72 3.27 8.70
N MET A 48 -0.42 3.38 8.01
CA MET A 48 -1.37 2.27 7.88
C MET A 48 -0.76 1.08 7.12
N ILE A 49 0.00 1.33 6.04
CA ILE A 49 0.66 0.26 5.29
C ILE A 49 1.68 -0.46 6.15
N CYS A 50 2.59 0.27 6.81
CA CYS A 50 3.60 -0.33 7.69
C CYS A 50 2.96 -1.29 8.69
N LYS A 51 1.89 -0.85 9.36
CA LYS A 51 1.14 -1.68 10.30
C LYS A 51 0.53 -2.92 9.63
N SER A 52 0.00 -2.78 8.42
CA SER A 52 -0.61 -3.89 7.66
C SER A 52 0.40 -4.95 7.23
N VAL A 53 1.66 -4.56 6.99
CA VAL A 53 2.77 -5.46 6.66
C VAL A 53 3.62 -5.83 7.89
N ASN A 54 3.07 -5.58 9.09
CA ASN A 54 3.65 -5.96 10.38
C ASN A 54 4.96 -5.22 10.73
N PHE A 55 5.00 -3.91 10.47
CA PHE A 55 6.09 -2.98 10.82
C PHE A 55 5.60 -1.69 11.50
#